data_AF-F0LIJ5-F1
#
_entry.id   AF-F0LIJ5-F1
#
_cell.length_a   1.000
_cell.length_b   1.000
_cell.length_c   1.000
_cell.angle_alpha   90.00
_cell.angle_beta   90.00
_cell.angle_gamma   90.00
#
_symmetry.space_group_name_H-M   'P 1'
#
loop_
_entity.id
_entity.type
_entity.pdbx_description
1 polymer ?
#
loop_
_entity_poly.entity_id
_entity_poly.type
_entity_poly.pdbx_seq_one_letter_code
_entity_poly.pdbx_strand_id
1 'polypeptide(L)'
;MKKLGILVIILLLGVSIAYAQEVPFYKEEFVFTIKVLDNGNAQITLKTSWLEPKDEIQKQIEQILNQTNLTKEEAIKKYEKEQLDRYIASLANYGIKTTNQSLKILGIDEGKNLTVVFTAIAEKFARYYSYDGYWEIVVDPTRGYGTAPIPDTGLPYKVELHNIFIIELPQDAKLLEYPKPITREYNQSKFYVRSKVEGNKIIVTSDIYLEPYLRPEGFKALFGDYNTFYVRYTTPKPGEEGQYQKVVSEWYLRAEVLPNGTTNLFIKDTYIEPKDQVELRKLQIKLMGVQNVTDLILQNNIKALGGQGIKVENANAKIIGLNETGPLIIEANYVVQNFTKKVNGTYEYSFDPTLGYSLYNIGYRAQNEINQTLKLELILPTDAKIVEVPQNITRELKGNRFTLTTLVNGNKISITANVFIRYGAHQEDVQKLLANISRAYIRFTLPEASQGLNYKQVGAAVGALVLIGAAVFLIRRR
;
A
#
# COMPACT_ATOMS: atom_id res chain seq x y z
N MET A 1 -5.74 -4.95 -0.02
CA MET A 1 -5.01 -3.70 0.30
C MET A 1 -5.30 -3.30 1.73
N LYS A 2 -4.54 -3.85 2.67
CA LYS A 2 -4.15 -3.05 3.83
C LYS A 2 -3.42 -1.86 3.20
N LYS A 3 -3.93 -0.63 3.39
CA LYS A 3 -3.06 0.53 3.20
C LYS A 3 -1.97 0.30 4.25
N LEU A 4 -0.80 -0.22 3.84
CA LEU A 4 0.38 -0.15 4.70
C LEU A 4 0.74 1.32 4.67
N GLY A 5 0.13 2.05 5.60
CA GLY A 5 0.59 3.37 5.96
C GLY A 5 2.06 3.27 6.34
N ILE A 6 2.73 4.40 6.20
CA ILE A 6 4.00 4.69 6.88
C ILE A 6 3.94 4.09 8.29
N LEU A 7 5.06 3.54 8.74
CA LEU A 7 5.20 2.82 10.00
C LEU A 7 4.94 3.79 11.18
N VAL A 8 3.66 4.07 11.45
CA VAL A 8 3.23 4.93 12.55
C VAL A 8 3.31 4.09 13.82
N ILE A 9 4.49 3.96 14.39
CA ILE A 9 4.65 3.46 15.76
C ILE A 9 4.23 4.59 16.70
N ILE A 10 2.91 4.79 16.83
CA ILE A 10 2.34 5.50 17.97
C ILE A 10 2.20 4.45 19.07
N LEU A 11 3.35 4.06 19.66
CA LEU A 11 3.36 3.39 20.96
C LEU A 11 3.16 4.48 22.01
N LEU A 12 1.96 5.06 22.01
CA LEU A 12 1.50 5.76 23.19
C LEU A 12 1.48 4.71 24.31
N LEU A 13 1.92 5.12 25.49
CA LEU A 13 1.39 4.57 26.74
C LEU A 13 -0.11 4.34 26.52
N GLY A 14 -0.69 3.25 27.04
CA GLY A 14 -2.12 2.93 26.89
C GLY A 14 -3.11 3.98 27.45
N VAL A 15 -2.71 5.25 27.54
CA VAL A 15 -3.53 6.46 27.55
C VAL A 15 -4.49 6.37 26.37
N SER A 16 -5.67 5.88 26.68
CA SER A 16 -6.83 6.05 25.86
C SER A 16 -7.08 7.56 25.83
N ILE A 17 -6.54 8.27 24.82
CA ILE A 17 -6.90 9.69 24.56
C ILE A 17 -8.36 9.77 24.07
N ALA A 18 -9.03 8.62 23.91
CA ALA A 18 -10.47 8.54 23.92
C ALA A 18 -10.99 9.16 25.24
N TYR A 19 -11.56 10.37 25.13
CA TYR A 19 -12.27 11.15 26.16
C TYR A 19 -11.53 12.27 26.91
N ALA A 20 -10.36 12.74 26.46
CA ALA A 20 -9.79 13.99 26.97
C ALA A 20 -10.37 15.20 26.22
N GLN A 21 -11.61 15.59 26.52
CA GLN A 21 -12.20 16.84 26.00
C GLN A 21 -11.54 18.11 26.60
N GLU A 22 -10.64 17.98 27.59
CA GLU A 22 -10.11 19.12 28.36
C GLU A 22 -8.63 19.02 28.76
N VAL A 23 -7.77 18.25 28.09
CA VAL A 23 -6.33 18.28 28.43
C VAL A 23 -5.69 19.50 27.76
N PRO A 24 -5.28 20.56 28.48
CA PRO A 24 -4.79 21.78 27.82
C PRO A 24 -3.41 21.58 27.16
N PHE A 25 -2.63 20.63 27.69
CA PHE A 25 -1.24 20.43 27.30
C PHE A 25 -0.78 18.99 27.52
N TYR A 26 -0.25 18.39 26.46
CA TYR A 26 0.37 17.07 26.48
C TYR A 26 1.88 17.19 26.23
N LYS A 27 2.69 16.61 27.13
CA LYS A 27 4.15 16.58 27.00
C LYS A 27 4.71 15.18 27.20
N GLU A 28 5.55 14.75 26.26
CA GLU A 28 6.18 13.41 26.26
C GLU A 28 7.67 13.51 25.91
N GLU A 29 8.49 12.72 26.60
CA GLU A 29 9.84 12.39 26.17
C GLU A 29 9.90 10.92 25.72
N PHE A 30 10.44 10.69 24.54
CA PHE A 30 10.52 9.38 23.90
C PHE A 30 11.97 9.08 23.48
N VAL A 31 12.49 7.95 23.92
CA VAL A 31 13.81 7.46 23.54
C VAL A 31 13.68 6.04 22.99
N PHE A 32 14.05 5.85 21.74
CA PHE A 32 14.07 4.55 21.09
C PHE A 32 15.49 4.14 20.73
N THR A 33 16.03 3.16 21.44
CA THR A 33 17.34 2.58 21.13
C THR A 33 17.16 1.30 20.34
N ILE A 34 17.84 1.20 19.20
CA ILE A 34 17.80 0.09 18.27
C ILE A 34 19.24 -0.35 18.05
N LYS A 35 19.59 -1.54 18.53
CA LYS A 35 20.87 -2.18 18.21
C LYS A 35 20.64 -3.31 17.22
N VAL A 36 21.14 -3.11 16.01
CA VAL A 36 20.88 -4.02 14.90
C VAL A 36 21.90 -5.15 14.88
N LEU A 37 21.41 -6.37 14.68
CA LEU A 37 22.20 -7.59 14.58
C LEU A 37 22.47 -7.90 13.11
N ASP A 38 23.50 -8.72 12.83
CA ASP A 38 23.98 -9.04 11.48
C ASP A 38 22.92 -9.70 10.58
N ASN A 39 21.90 -10.32 11.17
CA ASN A 39 20.79 -10.97 10.47
C ASN A 39 19.57 -10.06 10.25
N GLY A 40 19.68 -8.77 10.59
CA GLY A 40 18.59 -7.79 10.49
C GLY A 40 17.59 -7.81 11.65
N ASN A 41 17.73 -8.71 12.63
CA ASN A 41 17.01 -8.56 13.90
C ASN A 41 17.56 -7.34 14.66
N ALA A 42 16.82 -6.83 15.64
CA ALA A 42 17.28 -5.75 16.49
C ALA A 42 16.95 -6.01 17.96
N GLN A 43 17.90 -5.69 18.84
CA GLN A 43 17.60 -5.45 20.25
C GLN A 43 17.04 -4.04 20.36
N ILE A 44 15.82 -3.94 20.88
CA ILE A 44 15.11 -2.68 20.97
C ILE A 44 14.79 -2.33 22.42
N THR A 45 15.00 -1.07 22.77
CA THR A 45 14.58 -0.48 24.05
C THR A 45 13.79 0.78 23.77
N LEU A 46 12.52 0.78 24.15
CA LEU A 46 11.66 1.94 24.10
C LEU A 46 11.49 2.51 25.51
N LYS A 47 11.80 3.78 25.69
CA LYS A 47 11.51 4.53 26.91
C LYS A 47 10.57 5.67 26.58
N THR A 48 9.41 5.69 27.19
CA THR A 48 8.41 6.75 27.03
C THR A 48 8.08 7.33 28.39
N SER A 49 8.33 8.64 28.57
CA SER A 49 8.07 9.37 29.80
C SER A 49 6.93 10.36 29.58
N TRP A 50 5.80 10.14 30.24
CA TRP A 50 4.69 11.09 30.26
C TRP A 50 4.97 12.19 31.28
N LEU A 51 5.08 13.42 30.80
CA LEU A 51 5.51 14.57 31.59
C LEU A 51 4.36 15.52 31.94
N GLU A 52 3.39 15.72 31.05
CA GLU A 52 2.20 16.57 31.30
C GLU A 52 0.93 16.01 30.63
N PRO A 53 -0.26 16.24 31.21
CA PRO A 53 -0.49 17.07 32.39
C PRO A 53 -0.39 16.27 33.71
N LYS A 54 0.07 16.91 34.78
CA LYS A 54 0.33 16.25 36.09
C LYS A 54 -0.89 15.59 36.72
N ASP A 55 -2.06 16.20 36.59
CA ASP A 55 -3.32 15.72 37.14
C ASP A 55 -3.74 14.39 36.50
N GLU A 56 -3.66 14.27 35.17
CA GLU A 56 -3.97 13.01 34.49
C GLU A 56 -2.90 11.93 34.76
N ILE A 57 -1.63 12.31 34.91
CA ILE A 57 -0.57 11.38 35.37
C ILE A 57 -0.91 10.84 36.77
N GLN A 58 -1.28 11.71 37.70
CA GLN A 58 -1.61 11.33 39.07
C GLN A 58 -2.85 10.44 39.12
N LYS A 59 -3.90 10.79 38.38
CA LYS A 59 -5.10 9.99 38.23
C LYS A 59 -4.80 8.60 37.65
N GLN A 60 -3.89 8.51 36.68
CA GLN A 60 -3.45 7.24 36.13
C GLN A 60 -2.68 6.41 37.18
N ILE A 61 -1.81 7.03 37.98
CA ILE A 61 -1.11 6.37 39.09
C ILE A 61 -2.12 5.85 40.12
N GLU A 62 -3.10 6.66 40.52
CA GLU A 62 -4.16 6.26 41.46
C GLU A 62 -4.99 5.10 40.92
N GLN A 63 -5.35 5.11 39.63
CA GLN A 63 -6.06 3.99 39.01
C GLN A 63 -5.24 2.69 39.01
N ILE A 64 -3.92 2.79 38.84
CA ILE A 64 -3.02 1.62 38.93
C ILE A 64 -3.00 1.11 40.37
N LEU A 65 -2.87 1.99 41.36
CA LEU A 65 -2.71 1.63 42.77
C LEU A 65 -4.03 1.19 43.44
N ASN A 66 -5.18 1.70 43.00
CA ASN A 66 -6.49 1.46 43.61
C ASN A 66 -7.19 0.19 43.12
N GLN A 67 -6.45 -0.75 42.50
CA GLN A 67 -7.03 -2.04 42.11
C GLN A 67 -7.39 -2.87 43.36
N THR A 68 -8.68 -3.14 43.56
CA THR A 68 -9.22 -3.78 44.78
C THR A 68 -8.50 -5.11 45.08
N ASN A 69 -8.12 -5.31 46.34
CA ASN A 69 -7.50 -6.52 46.89
C ASN A 69 -6.06 -6.83 46.44
N LEU A 70 -5.29 -5.84 45.95
CA LEU A 70 -3.87 -6.02 45.62
C LEU A 70 -2.97 -5.14 46.49
N THR A 71 -1.78 -5.64 46.82
CA THR A 71 -0.70 -4.78 47.32
C THR A 71 -0.19 -3.85 46.22
N LYS A 72 0.49 -2.77 46.60
CA LYS A 72 1.13 -1.84 45.64
C LYS A 72 2.01 -2.57 44.62
N GLU A 73 2.84 -3.51 45.07
CA GLU A 73 3.74 -4.25 44.17
C GLU A 73 2.98 -5.14 43.19
N GLU A 74 1.92 -5.81 43.66
CA GLU A 74 1.06 -6.64 42.81
C GLU A 74 0.28 -5.82 41.78
N ALA A 75 -0.23 -4.66 42.18
CA ALA A 75 -0.94 -3.75 41.30
C ALA A 75 -0.03 -3.22 40.17
N ILE A 76 1.21 -2.84 40.51
CA ILE A 76 2.23 -2.44 39.53
C ILE A 76 2.58 -3.60 38.60
N LYS A 77 2.88 -4.79 39.13
CA LYS A 77 3.21 -5.98 38.32
C LYS A 77 2.07 -6.36 37.37
N LYS A 78 0.82 -6.25 37.83
CA LYS A 78 -0.35 -6.51 36.98
C LYS A 78 -0.43 -5.50 35.85
N TYR A 79 -0.28 -4.21 36.14
CA TYR A 79 -0.29 -3.18 35.10
C TYR A 79 0.90 -3.31 34.14
N GLU A 80 2.10 -3.66 34.63
CA GLU A 80 3.27 -3.99 33.79
C GLU A 80 2.94 -5.10 32.79
N LYS A 81 2.29 -6.17 33.25
CA LYS A 81 1.88 -7.29 32.39
C LYS A 81 0.84 -6.86 31.35
N GLU A 82 -0.18 -6.11 31.76
CA GLU A 82 -1.21 -5.60 30.85
C GLU A 82 -0.63 -4.67 29.77
N GLN A 83 0.30 -3.79 30.13
CA GLN A 83 1.00 -2.95 29.15
C GLN A 83 1.93 -3.77 28.26
N LEU A 84 2.62 -4.77 28.79
CA LEU A 84 3.49 -5.65 28.02
C LEU A 84 2.70 -6.35 26.90
N ASP A 85 1.55 -6.92 27.22
CA ASP A 85 0.68 -7.59 26.26
C ASP A 85 0.19 -6.61 25.18
N ARG A 86 -0.16 -5.37 25.56
CA ARG A 86 -0.55 -4.31 24.60
C ARG A 86 0.59 -3.94 23.66
N TYR A 87 1.81 -3.81 24.17
CA TYR A 87 2.99 -3.49 23.37
C TYR A 87 3.31 -4.60 22.37
N ILE A 88 3.27 -5.86 22.81
CA ILE A 88 3.45 -7.03 21.95
C ILE A 88 2.39 -7.05 20.84
N ALA A 89 1.11 -6.89 21.20
CA ALA A 89 0.02 -6.88 20.24
C ALA A 89 0.11 -5.71 19.25
N SER A 90 0.47 -4.52 19.73
CA SER A 90 0.67 -3.33 18.89
C SER A 90 1.77 -3.58 17.85
N LEU A 91 2.97 -3.99 18.29
CA LEU A 91 4.07 -4.31 17.38
C LEU A 91 3.71 -5.43 16.39
N ALA A 92 3.02 -6.47 16.84
CA ALA A 92 2.55 -7.56 15.98
C ALA A 92 1.55 -7.07 14.92
N ASN A 93 0.67 -6.13 15.24
CA ASN A 93 -0.25 -5.49 14.28
C ASN A 93 0.50 -4.71 13.19
N TYR A 94 1.68 -4.17 13.50
CA TYR A 94 2.61 -3.56 12.55
C TYR A 94 3.52 -4.59 11.84
N GLY A 95 3.34 -5.88 12.10
CA GLY A 95 4.12 -6.96 11.49
C GLY A 95 5.50 -7.16 12.11
N ILE A 96 5.77 -6.57 13.28
CA ILE A 96 7.01 -6.74 14.03
C ILE A 96 6.80 -7.83 15.06
N LYS A 97 7.38 -9.00 14.80
CA LYS A 97 7.43 -10.08 15.80
C LYS A 97 8.50 -9.75 16.82
N THR A 98 8.20 -10.01 18.09
CA THR A 98 9.13 -9.79 19.20
C THR A 98 9.33 -11.07 19.99
N THR A 99 10.49 -11.18 20.64
CA THR A 99 10.83 -12.22 21.63
C THR A 99 11.60 -11.59 22.80
N ASN A 100 11.75 -12.32 23.90
CA ASN A 100 12.44 -11.86 25.11
C ASN A 100 11.94 -10.49 25.60
N GLN A 101 10.62 -10.32 25.62
CA GLN A 101 10.00 -9.04 25.94
C GLN A 101 10.00 -8.81 27.46
N SER A 102 10.25 -7.58 27.85
CA SER A 102 10.07 -7.12 29.23
C SER A 102 9.51 -5.70 29.22
N LEU A 103 8.76 -5.37 30.27
CA LEU A 103 8.26 -4.02 30.47
C LEU A 103 8.41 -3.65 31.94
N LYS A 104 8.88 -2.43 32.17
CA LYS A 104 8.99 -1.82 33.50
C LYS A 104 8.36 -0.45 33.54
N ILE A 105 7.77 -0.14 34.69
CA ILE A 105 7.14 1.14 34.94
C ILE A 105 7.88 1.84 36.08
N LEU A 106 8.32 3.05 35.81
CA LEU A 106 9.08 3.91 36.72
C LEU A 106 8.30 5.20 36.99
N GLY A 107 8.63 5.89 38.08
CA GLY A 107 8.04 7.18 38.44
C GLY A 107 6.76 7.12 39.28
N ILE A 108 6.18 5.93 39.50
CA ILE A 108 4.99 5.74 40.35
C ILE A 108 5.22 6.23 41.79
N ASP A 109 6.39 5.95 42.36
CA ASP A 109 6.73 6.32 43.74
C ASP A 109 7.02 7.82 43.90
N GLU A 110 7.53 8.44 42.83
CA GLU A 110 7.95 9.83 42.80
C GLU A 110 6.77 10.77 42.51
N GLY A 111 5.67 10.26 41.92
CA GLY A 111 4.43 10.99 41.64
C GLY A 111 4.56 12.12 40.62
N LYS A 112 5.72 12.25 39.96
CA LYS A 112 6.02 13.40 39.07
C LYS A 112 5.85 13.08 37.59
N ASN A 113 6.06 11.84 37.18
CA ASN A 113 5.96 11.37 35.81
C ASN A 113 5.68 9.87 35.80
N LEU A 114 5.19 9.37 34.67
CA LEU A 114 5.04 7.93 34.44
C LEU A 114 5.95 7.55 33.28
N THR A 115 6.93 6.67 33.54
CA THR A 115 7.88 6.22 32.51
C THR A 115 7.71 4.74 32.25
N VAL A 116 7.45 4.36 31.00
CA VAL A 116 7.47 2.96 30.56
C VAL A 116 8.81 2.68 29.88
N VAL A 117 9.42 1.55 30.24
CA VAL A 117 10.61 1.00 29.60
C VAL A 117 10.26 -0.38 29.06
N PHE A 118 10.12 -0.50 27.74
CA PHE A 118 9.90 -1.76 27.04
C PHE A 118 11.19 -2.22 26.37
N THR A 119 11.55 -3.49 26.54
CA THR A 119 12.72 -4.10 25.90
C THR A 119 12.31 -5.36 25.17
N ALA A 120 12.85 -5.60 23.98
CA ALA A 120 12.62 -6.86 23.25
C ALA A 120 13.71 -7.13 22.22
N ILE A 121 13.71 -8.34 21.67
CA ILE A 121 14.34 -8.64 20.38
C ILE A 121 13.24 -8.57 19.31
N ALA A 122 13.36 -7.62 18.39
CA ALA A 122 12.50 -7.50 17.22
C ALA A 122 13.08 -8.31 16.04
N GLU A 123 12.29 -9.24 15.53
CA GLU A 123 12.68 -10.07 14.38
C GLU A 123 12.53 -9.30 13.07
N LYS A 124 13.52 -9.45 12.17
CA LYS A 124 13.53 -8.84 10.83
C LYS A 124 13.21 -7.34 10.85
N PHE A 125 13.74 -6.64 11.86
CA PHE A 125 13.49 -5.23 12.09
C PHE A 125 14.14 -4.37 11.00
N ALA A 126 15.38 -4.68 10.63
CA ALA A 126 16.00 -4.18 9.41
C ALA A 126 15.65 -5.10 8.24
N ARG A 127 15.25 -4.52 7.11
CA ARG A 127 14.91 -5.26 5.89
C ARG A 127 16.03 -5.16 4.87
N TYR A 128 16.47 -6.29 4.35
CA TYR A 128 17.39 -6.33 3.24
C TYR A 128 16.64 -6.25 1.91
N TYR A 129 17.09 -5.35 1.03
CA TYR A 129 16.57 -5.17 -0.32
C TYR A 129 17.66 -5.54 -1.33
N SER A 130 17.58 -6.71 -1.95
CA SER A 130 18.59 -7.15 -2.93
C SER A 130 18.60 -6.29 -4.20
N TYR A 131 17.52 -5.56 -4.47
CA TYR A 131 17.41 -4.67 -5.61
C TYR A 131 18.52 -3.60 -5.63
N ASP A 132 18.81 -3.02 -4.47
CA ASP A 132 19.88 -2.02 -4.30
C ASP A 132 21.06 -2.51 -3.45
N GLY A 133 20.93 -3.70 -2.85
CA GLY A 133 21.99 -4.34 -2.08
C GLY A 133 22.23 -3.75 -0.69
N TYR A 134 21.22 -3.14 -0.05
CA TYR A 134 21.35 -2.57 1.30
C TYR A 134 20.28 -3.08 2.27
N TRP A 135 20.56 -2.87 3.56
CA TRP A 135 19.62 -2.95 4.66
C TRP A 135 18.95 -1.61 4.92
N GLU A 136 17.69 -1.65 5.35
CA GLU A 136 16.91 -0.47 5.68
C GLU A 136 16.16 -0.64 7.00
N ILE A 137 16.18 0.42 7.81
CA ILE A 137 15.41 0.57 9.04
C ILE A 137 14.54 1.80 8.87
N VAL A 138 13.27 1.68 9.24
CA VAL A 138 12.36 2.83 9.28
C VAL A 138 12.53 3.56 10.60
N VAL A 139 12.81 4.86 10.52
CA VAL A 139 12.90 5.80 11.64
C VAL A 139 11.98 6.95 11.28
N ASP A 140 10.91 7.18 12.05
CA ASP A 140 9.94 8.24 11.79
C ASP A 140 10.04 9.39 12.82
N PRO A 141 10.85 10.44 12.52
CA PRO A 141 10.94 11.64 13.33
C PRO A 141 9.62 12.40 13.48
N THR A 142 8.65 12.20 12.60
CA THR A 142 7.33 12.86 12.67
C THR A 142 6.39 12.20 13.67
N ARG A 143 6.76 11.02 14.23
CA ARG A 143 5.91 10.20 15.10
C ARG A 143 4.53 9.92 14.47
N GLY A 144 4.48 9.84 13.14
CA GLY A 144 3.27 9.58 12.36
C GLY A 144 2.43 10.80 11.99
N TYR A 145 2.73 12.01 12.49
CA TYR A 145 1.95 13.20 12.16
C TYR A 145 1.97 13.56 10.67
N GLY A 146 2.97 13.12 9.90
CA GLY A 146 2.99 13.28 8.44
C GLY A 146 1.86 12.55 7.70
N THR A 147 1.19 11.58 8.34
CA THR A 147 0.10 10.79 7.74
C THR A 147 -1.15 10.65 8.61
N ALA A 148 -1.15 11.28 9.78
CA ALA A 148 -2.27 11.21 10.71
C ALA A 148 -3.54 11.85 10.11
N PRO A 149 -4.72 11.22 10.22
CA PRO A 149 -5.97 11.86 9.86
C PRO A 149 -6.32 12.92 10.92
N ILE A 150 -6.00 14.17 10.65
CA ILE A 150 -6.29 15.30 11.55
C ILE A 150 -7.69 15.83 11.28
N PRO A 151 -8.54 16.03 12.31
CA PRO A 151 -9.83 16.70 12.16
C PRO A 151 -9.69 18.10 11.58
N ASP A 152 -10.68 18.58 10.83
CA ASP A 152 -10.67 19.95 10.27
C ASP A 152 -10.57 21.04 11.35
N THR A 153 -11.06 20.74 12.55
CA THR A 153 -10.98 21.60 13.73
C THR A 153 -9.60 21.61 14.40
N GLY A 154 -8.69 20.71 14.02
CA GLY A 154 -7.44 20.46 14.71
C GLY A 154 -7.61 19.67 16.01
N LEU A 155 -6.49 19.41 16.69
CA LEU A 155 -6.47 18.81 18.03
C LEU A 155 -6.74 19.89 19.08
N PRO A 156 -7.64 19.69 20.06
CA PRO A 156 -8.05 20.76 20.97
C PRO A 156 -7.02 21.10 22.07
N TYR A 157 -5.78 20.62 21.93
CA TYR A 157 -4.77 20.67 22.98
C TYR A 157 -3.39 20.95 22.41
N LYS A 158 -2.53 21.51 23.26
CA LYS A 158 -1.13 21.75 22.94
C LYS A 158 -0.34 20.44 23.04
N VAL A 159 0.63 20.23 22.15
CA VAL A 159 1.51 19.05 22.15
C VAL A 159 2.97 19.49 22.17
N GLU A 160 3.77 18.89 23.05
CA GLU A 160 5.23 18.99 23.07
C GLU A 160 5.86 17.60 23.15
N LEU A 161 6.53 17.17 22.09
CA LEU A 161 7.23 15.89 22.03
C LEU A 161 8.73 16.10 21.85
N HIS A 162 9.51 15.47 22.72
CA HIS A 162 10.95 15.32 22.53
C HIS A 162 11.27 13.87 22.19
N ASN A 163 11.80 13.61 21.01
CA ASN A 163 12.02 12.26 20.48
C ASN A 163 13.50 12.05 20.20
N ILE A 164 14.07 10.95 20.68
CA ILE A 164 15.45 10.55 20.40
C ILE A 164 15.44 9.12 19.88
N PHE A 165 15.94 8.92 18.67
CA PHE A 165 16.19 7.61 18.07
C PHE A 165 17.69 7.38 18.07
N ILE A 166 18.14 6.27 18.67
CA ILE A 166 19.54 5.87 18.75
C ILE A 166 19.68 4.54 18.01
N ILE A 167 20.28 4.57 16.83
CA ILE A 167 20.45 3.40 15.97
C ILE A 167 21.92 3.00 16.00
N GLU A 168 22.24 1.83 16.53
CA GLU A 168 23.57 1.23 16.50
C GLU A 168 23.60 0.15 15.42
N LEU A 169 24.37 0.39 14.37
CA LEU A 169 24.57 -0.55 13.26
C LEU A 169 25.63 -1.62 13.62
N PRO A 170 25.67 -2.76 12.91
CA PRO A 170 26.79 -3.71 12.99
C PRO A 170 28.14 -3.01 12.81
N GLN A 171 29.20 -3.54 13.43
CA GLN A 171 30.51 -2.85 13.47
C GLN A 171 31.12 -2.62 12.08
N ASP A 172 30.86 -3.52 11.13
CA ASP A 172 31.35 -3.48 9.76
C ASP A 172 30.33 -2.86 8.78
N ALA A 173 29.22 -2.33 9.30
CA ALA A 173 28.22 -1.66 8.49
C ALA A 173 28.73 -0.31 7.95
N LYS A 174 28.51 -0.08 6.66
CA LYS A 174 28.72 1.21 6.02
C LYS A 174 27.37 1.93 5.89
N LEU A 175 27.24 3.04 6.61
CA LEU A 175 26.08 3.93 6.50
C LEU A 175 25.99 4.54 5.09
N LEU A 176 24.81 4.50 4.49
CA LEU A 176 24.50 5.10 3.19
C LEU A 176 23.62 6.34 3.34
N GLU A 177 22.55 6.21 4.12
CA GLU A 177 21.54 7.26 4.28
C GLU A 177 20.97 7.23 5.71
N TYR A 178 20.54 8.39 6.19
CA TYR A 178 19.87 8.57 7.47
C TYR A 178 18.96 9.81 7.39
N PRO A 179 17.96 9.94 8.28
CA PRO A 179 17.05 11.08 8.33
C PRO A 179 17.80 12.41 8.28
N LYS A 180 17.35 13.33 7.44
CA LYS A 180 18.01 14.63 7.26
C LYS A 180 17.49 15.64 8.26
N PRO A 181 18.36 16.55 8.77
CA PRO A 181 17.92 17.65 9.58
C PRO A 181 16.94 18.55 8.83
N ILE A 182 15.93 19.05 9.54
CA ILE A 182 14.97 20.01 9.00
C ILE A 182 14.49 20.93 10.12
N THR A 183 14.09 22.14 9.74
CA THR A 183 13.36 23.07 10.57
C THR A 183 12.13 23.53 9.82
N ARG A 184 10.96 23.37 10.44
CA ARG A 184 9.68 23.85 9.93
C ARG A 184 8.94 24.58 11.03
N GLU A 185 8.34 25.70 10.65
CA GLU A 185 7.52 26.51 11.54
C GLU A 185 6.24 26.87 10.80
N TYR A 186 5.12 26.89 11.53
CA TYR A 186 3.83 27.35 11.05
C TYR A 186 3.15 28.08 12.19
N ASN A 187 3.06 29.40 12.08
CA ASN A 187 2.72 30.28 13.20
C ASN A 187 3.64 29.99 14.40
N GLN A 188 3.08 29.55 15.53
CA GLN A 188 3.82 29.20 16.74
C GLN A 188 4.15 27.70 16.84
N SER A 189 3.58 26.87 15.96
CA SER A 189 3.87 25.44 15.90
C SER A 189 5.16 25.18 15.14
N LYS A 190 5.92 24.18 15.59
CA LYS A 190 7.31 23.95 15.19
C LYS A 190 7.63 22.47 15.10
N PHE A 191 8.45 22.11 14.13
CA PHE A 191 8.99 20.77 13.94
C PHE A 191 10.47 20.87 13.57
N TYR A 192 11.32 20.24 14.38
CA TYR A 192 12.75 20.23 14.20
C TYR A 192 13.26 18.80 14.16
N VAL A 193 14.12 18.47 13.19
CA VAL A 193 14.90 17.24 13.19
C VAL A 193 16.37 17.60 13.21
N ARG A 194 17.12 16.94 14.10
CA ARG A 194 18.58 17.00 14.18
C ARG A 194 19.12 15.59 14.04
N SER A 195 20.27 15.42 13.39
CA SER A 195 20.86 14.09 13.22
C SER A 195 22.38 14.16 13.33
N LYS A 196 22.95 13.18 14.03
CA LYS A 196 24.39 13.05 14.26
C LYS A 196 24.83 11.61 14.05
N VAL A 197 26.01 11.41 13.49
CA VAL A 197 26.64 10.10 13.32
C VAL A 197 27.93 10.07 14.13
N GLU A 198 28.10 9.05 14.95
CA GLU A 198 29.26 8.82 15.82
C GLU A 198 29.69 7.35 15.66
N GLY A 199 30.70 7.10 14.82
CA GLY A 199 31.10 5.73 14.47
C GLY A 199 29.94 4.96 13.80
N ASN A 200 29.53 3.84 14.40
CA ASN A 200 28.41 3.02 13.96
C ASN A 200 27.05 3.44 14.56
N LYS A 201 27.01 4.51 15.36
CA LYS A 201 25.79 5.02 15.99
C LYS A 201 25.24 6.23 15.22
N ILE A 202 23.96 6.20 14.94
CA ILE A 202 23.18 7.29 14.35
C ILE A 202 22.17 7.76 15.40
N ILE A 203 22.23 9.05 15.74
CA ILE A 203 21.33 9.69 16.69
C ILE A 203 20.44 10.65 15.90
N VAL A 204 19.13 10.43 15.92
CA VAL A 204 18.14 11.31 15.31
C VAL A 204 17.28 11.88 16.42
N THR A 205 17.26 13.19 16.57
CA THR A 205 16.42 13.89 17.54
C THR A 205 15.33 14.65 16.81
N SER A 206 14.10 14.57 17.31
CA SER A 206 12.97 15.34 16.79
C SER A 206 12.23 16.06 17.92
N ASP A 207 12.05 17.37 17.76
CA ASP A 207 11.21 18.17 18.64
C ASP A 207 9.95 18.60 17.88
N ILE A 208 8.79 18.33 18.46
CA ILE A 208 7.47 18.68 17.90
C ILE A 208 6.75 19.56 18.90
N TYR A 209 6.35 20.74 18.46
CA TYR A 209 5.52 21.68 19.22
C TYR A 209 4.28 22.03 18.40
N LEU A 210 3.10 21.65 18.87
CA LEU A 210 1.83 21.93 18.18
C LEU A 210 0.95 22.79 19.08
N GLU A 211 0.44 23.88 18.53
CA GLU A 211 -0.56 24.69 19.21
C GLU A 211 -1.95 24.04 19.15
N PRO A 212 -2.83 24.34 20.13
CA PRO A 212 -4.22 23.92 20.08
C PRO A 212 -4.91 24.35 18.78
N TYR A 213 -5.81 23.50 18.30
CA TYR A 213 -6.63 23.69 17.11
C TYR A 213 -5.83 23.94 15.82
N LEU A 214 -4.60 23.44 15.75
CA LEU A 214 -3.82 23.44 14.51
C LEU A 214 -4.59 22.69 13.42
N ARG A 215 -4.97 23.41 12.36
CA ARG A 215 -5.73 22.84 11.24
C ARG A 215 -4.86 21.94 10.35
N PRO A 216 -5.47 21.06 9.52
CA PRO A 216 -4.74 20.16 8.63
C PRO A 216 -3.67 20.84 7.75
N GLU A 217 -3.88 22.09 7.33
CA GLU A 217 -2.90 22.83 6.53
C GLU A 217 -1.60 23.09 7.31
N GLY A 218 -1.71 23.35 8.62
CA GLY A 218 -0.56 23.52 9.50
C GLY A 218 0.23 22.22 9.68
N PHE A 219 -0.45 21.09 9.85
CA PHE A 219 0.19 19.77 9.85
C PHE A 219 0.90 19.48 8.52
N LYS A 220 0.27 19.80 7.39
CA LYS A 220 0.89 19.66 6.07
C LYS A 220 2.13 20.55 5.93
N ALA A 221 2.08 21.80 6.39
CA ALA A 221 3.21 22.72 6.35
C ALA A 221 4.39 22.25 7.22
N LEU A 222 4.11 21.64 8.38
CA LEU A 222 5.13 21.13 9.28
C LEU A 222 5.73 19.79 8.80
N PHE A 223 4.90 18.85 8.35
CA PHE A 223 5.30 17.45 8.15
C PHE A 223 5.19 16.94 6.71
N GLY A 224 4.38 17.58 5.86
CA GLY A 224 3.93 17.02 4.58
C GLY A 224 5.05 16.71 3.57
N ASP A 225 6.13 17.49 3.60
CA ASP A 225 7.26 17.31 2.70
C ASP A 225 8.41 16.49 3.33
N TYR A 226 8.28 16.07 4.59
CA TYR A 226 9.30 15.25 5.22
C TYR A 226 9.20 13.82 4.71
N ASN A 227 10.21 13.36 3.98
CA ASN A 227 10.24 12.04 3.35
C ASN A 227 11.45 11.18 3.73
N THR A 228 12.33 11.68 4.60
CA THR A 228 13.56 10.98 5.01
C THR A 228 13.32 10.14 6.27
N PHE A 229 12.65 9.00 6.09
CA PHE A 229 12.25 8.11 7.19
C PHE A 229 13.14 6.88 7.36
N TYR A 230 14.34 6.86 6.79
CA TYR A 230 15.11 5.63 6.64
C TYR A 230 16.56 5.80 7.08
N VAL A 231 17.06 4.81 7.81
CA VAL A 231 18.49 4.56 7.95
C VAL A 231 18.84 3.39 7.02
N ARG A 232 19.73 3.64 6.07
CA ARG A 232 20.19 2.63 5.11
C ARG A 232 21.67 2.36 5.27
N TYR A 233 22.05 1.10 5.17
CA TYR A 233 23.43 0.68 5.35
C TYR A 233 23.73 -0.61 4.59
N THR A 234 24.99 -0.84 4.27
CA THR A 234 25.46 -2.10 3.70
C THR A 234 26.35 -2.82 4.70
N THR A 235 26.38 -4.14 4.64
CA THR A 235 27.32 -5.00 5.37
C THR A 235 28.23 -5.71 4.37
N PRO A 236 29.43 -6.17 4.75
CA PRO A 236 30.32 -6.93 3.86
C PRO A 236 29.68 -8.20 3.32
N LYS A 237 28.83 -8.85 4.12
CA LYS A 237 27.98 -9.97 3.69
C LYS A 237 26.60 -9.43 3.33
N PRO A 238 26.10 -9.66 2.11
CA PRO A 238 24.71 -9.38 1.76
C PRO A 238 23.76 -10.04 2.75
N GLY A 239 22.66 -9.36 3.06
CA GLY A 239 21.55 -9.97 3.77
C GLY A 239 20.80 -10.96 2.91
N GLU A 240 19.88 -11.69 3.55
CA GLU A 240 18.86 -12.46 2.85
C GLU A 240 17.58 -11.62 2.78
N GLU A 241 16.94 -11.58 1.62
CA GLU A 241 15.64 -10.94 1.51
C GLU A 241 14.65 -11.63 2.43
N GLY A 242 13.94 -10.83 3.24
CA GLY A 242 12.84 -11.33 4.05
C GLY A 242 11.75 -11.94 3.16
N GLN A 243 10.82 -12.67 3.78
CA GLN A 243 9.63 -13.12 3.08
C GLN A 243 8.83 -11.89 2.62
N TYR A 244 8.74 -11.72 1.30
CA TYR A 244 7.87 -10.75 0.65
C TYR A 244 6.71 -11.46 -0.04
N GLN A 245 5.59 -10.75 -0.26
CA GLN A 245 4.48 -11.34 -1.00
C GLN A 245 4.73 -11.24 -2.51
N LYS A 246 4.30 -12.26 -3.23
CA LYS A 246 4.22 -12.24 -4.70
C LYS A 246 2.79 -11.89 -5.10
N VAL A 247 2.62 -10.95 -6.01
CA VAL A 247 1.33 -10.61 -6.59
C VAL A 247 1.31 -11.18 -7.99
N VAL A 248 0.55 -12.27 -8.16
CA VAL A 248 0.44 -12.98 -9.43
C VAL A 248 -1.01 -13.01 -9.86
N SER A 249 -1.30 -12.45 -11.04
CA SER A 249 -2.63 -12.48 -11.62
C SER A 249 -2.58 -12.50 -13.14
N GLU A 250 -3.58 -13.12 -13.74
CA GLU A 250 -3.79 -13.14 -15.17
C GLU A 250 -5.14 -12.54 -15.53
N TRP A 251 -5.16 -11.71 -16.56
CA TRP A 251 -6.36 -11.18 -17.18
C TRP A 251 -6.44 -11.68 -18.60
N TYR A 252 -7.59 -12.22 -18.96
CA TYR A 252 -7.86 -12.73 -20.30
C TYR A 252 -9.10 -12.05 -20.87
N LEU A 253 -8.96 -11.47 -22.05
CA LEU A 253 -10.05 -10.87 -22.80
C LEU A 253 -10.11 -11.53 -24.17
N ARG A 254 -11.28 -12.04 -24.54
CA ARG A 254 -11.57 -12.51 -25.90
C ARG A 254 -12.74 -11.70 -26.44
N ALA A 255 -12.52 -10.97 -27.52
CA ALA A 255 -13.53 -10.20 -28.23
C ALA A 255 -13.69 -10.78 -29.64
N GLU A 256 -14.87 -11.31 -29.93
CA GLU A 256 -15.24 -11.81 -31.26
C GLU A 256 -16.20 -10.83 -31.90
N VAL A 257 -15.71 -10.12 -32.92
CA VAL A 257 -16.49 -9.13 -33.67
C VAL A 257 -17.27 -9.85 -34.75
N LEU A 258 -18.58 -9.69 -34.74
CA LEU A 258 -19.50 -10.29 -35.71
C LEU A 258 -19.70 -9.37 -36.92
N PRO A 259 -20.12 -9.90 -38.08
CA PRO A 259 -20.35 -9.12 -39.29
C PRO A 259 -21.37 -7.98 -39.12
N ASN A 260 -22.33 -8.12 -38.21
CA ASN A 260 -23.33 -7.10 -37.89
C ASN A 260 -22.80 -5.99 -36.96
N GLY A 261 -21.52 -6.02 -36.58
CA GLY A 261 -20.90 -5.05 -35.68
C GLY A 261 -21.09 -5.30 -34.18
N THR A 262 -21.87 -6.33 -33.80
CA THR A 262 -21.95 -6.79 -32.41
C THR A 262 -20.66 -7.53 -32.03
N THR A 263 -20.28 -7.51 -30.76
CA THR A 263 -19.11 -8.23 -30.24
C THR A 263 -19.52 -9.16 -29.11
N ASN A 264 -19.11 -10.43 -29.21
CA ASN A 264 -19.14 -11.36 -28.09
C ASN A 264 -17.85 -11.16 -27.28
N LEU A 265 -18.00 -10.66 -26.06
CA LEU A 265 -16.90 -10.33 -25.17
C LEU A 265 -16.87 -11.32 -24.01
N PHE A 266 -15.80 -12.09 -23.91
CA PHE A 266 -15.48 -12.92 -22.75
C PHE A 266 -14.31 -12.31 -21.99
N ILE A 267 -14.46 -12.18 -20.68
CA ILE A 267 -13.42 -11.67 -19.79
C ILE A 267 -13.23 -12.67 -18.66
N LYS A 268 -11.98 -12.93 -18.31
CA LYS A 268 -11.59 -13.80 -17.22
C LYS A 268 -10.45 -13.18 -16.40
N ASP A 269 -10.72 -12.97 -15.12
CA ASP A 269 -9.73 -12.56 -14.13
C ASP A 269 -9.35 -13.76 -13.27
N THR A 270 -8.05 -14.05 -13.19
CA THR A 270 -7.50 -15.13 -12.36
C THR A 270 -6.58 -14.55 -11.29
N TYR A 271 -6.98 -14.68 -10.03
CA TYR A 271 -6.19 -14.27 -8.86
C TYR A 271 -5.46 -15.48 -8.28
N ILE A 272 -4.13 -15.47 -8.34
CA ILE A 272 -3.28 -16.62 -8.01
C ILE A 272 -2.57 -16.39 -6.67
N GLU A 273 -1.86 -15.27 -6.55
CA GLU A 273 -1.11 -14.89 -5.34
C GLU A 273 -1.36 -13.41 -5.01
N PRO A 274 -1.30 -13.00 -3.73
CA PRO A 274 -0.96 -13.81 -2.55
C PRO A 274 -2.10 -14.72 -2.08
N LYS A 275 -1.81 -15.97 -1.69
CA LYS A 275 -2.82 -16.94 -1.19
C LYS A 275 -3.71 -16.40 -0.08
N ASP A 276 -3.15 -15.73 0.93
CA ASP A 276 -3.91 -15.15 2.03
C ASP A 276 -4.93 -14.10 1.55
N GLN A 277 -4.55 -13.30 0.55
CA GLN A 277 -5.46 -12.33 -0.06
C GLN A 277 -6.52 -13.00 -0.94
N VAL A 278 -6.17 -14.07 -1.65
CA VAL A 278 -7.11 -14.86 -2.45
C VAL A 278 -8.15 -15.53 -1.55
N GLU A 279 -7.73 -16.20 -0.49
CA GLU A 279 -8.62 -16.84 0.48
C GLU A 279 -9.51 -15.83 1.20
N LEU A 280 -8.97 -14.66 1.58
CA LEU A 280 -9.76 -13.59 2.17
C LEU A 280 -10.86 -13.12 1.20
N ARG A 281 -10.56 -12.97 -0.09
CA ARG A 281 -11.58 -12.60 -1.11
C ARG A 281 -12.64 -13.68 -1.26
N LYS A 282 -12.25 -14.96 -1.31
CA LYS A 282 -13.20 -16.08 -1.35
C LYS A 282 -14.13 -16.07 -0.15
N LEU A 283 -13.60 -15.86 1.06
CA LEU A 283 -14.39 -15.75 2.28
C LEU A 283 -15.38 -14.58 2.20
N GLN A 284 -14.93 -13.40 1.75
CA GLN A 284 -15.80 -12.23 1.57
C GLN A 284 -16.95 -12.52 0.60
N ILE A 285 -16.67 -13.18 -0.51
CA ILE A 285 -17.70 -13.56 -1.49
C ILE A 285 -18.71 -14.52 -0.86
N LYS A 286 -18.26 -15.50 -0.07
CA LYS A 286 -19.15 -16.41 0.65
C LYS A 286 -20.03 -15.68 1.66
N LEU A 287 -19.47 -14.75 2.43
CA LEU A 287 -20.20 -13.96 3.42
C LEU A 287 -21.25 -13.04 2.78
N MET A 288 -20.94 -12.43 1.64
CA MET A 288 -21.87 -11.55 0.92
C MET A 288 -22.95 -12.33 0.13
N GLY A 289 -22.69 -13.61 -0.17
CA GLY A 289 -23.49 -14.42 -1.07
C GLY A 289 -22.98 -14.33 -2.51
N VAL A 290 -22.73 -15.49 -3.13
CA VAL A 290 -22.14 -15.59 -4.49
C VAL A 290 -22.99 -14.86 -5.53
N GLN A 291 -24.32 -14.99 -5.46
CA GLN A 291 -25.22 -14.33 -6.40
C GLN A 291 -25.13 -12.80 -6.27
N ASN A 292 -25.16 -12.27 -5.05
CA ASN A 292 -25.06 -10.83 -4.81
C ASN A 292 -23.74 -10.25 -5.37
N VAL A 293 -22.62 -10.96 -5.19
CA VAL A 293 -21.35 -10.52 -5.76
C VAL A 293 -21.37 -10.61 -7.29
N THR A 294 -21.95 -11.66 -7.85
CA THR A 294 -22.08 -11.83 -9.30
C THR A 294 -22.89 -10.69 -9.92
N ASP A 295 -24.04 -10.36 -9.33
CA ASP A 295 -24.89 -9.25 -9.77
C ASP A 295 -24.17 -7.90 -9.66
N LEU A 296 -23.41 -7.70 -8.57
CA LEU A 296 -22.62 -6.49 -8.38
C LEU A 296 -21.51 -6.35 -9.44
N ILE A 297 -20.83 -7.44 -9.78
CA ILE A 297 -19.83 -7.47 -10.87
C ILE A 297 -20.49 -7.06 -12.19
N LEU A 298 -21.64 -7.65 -12.51
CA LEU A 298 -22.38 -7.34 -13.73
C LEU A 298 -22.81 -5.88 -13.78
N GLN A 299 -23.43 -5.36 -12.72
CA GLN A 299 -23.88 -3.97 -12.63
C GLN A 299 -22.72 -2.99 -12.82
N ASN A 300 -21.60 -3.23 -12.15
CA ASN A 300 -20.42 -2.35 -12.25
C ASN A 300 -19.80 -2.38 -13.64
N ASN A 301 -19.67 -3.56 -14.25
CA ASN A 301 -19.10 -3.69 -15.59
C ASN A 301 -20.02 -3.09 -16.66
N ILE A 302 -21.34 -3.34 -16.58
CA ILE A 302 -22.32 -2.72 -17.49
C ILE A 302 -22.25 -1.20 -17.40
N LYS A 303 -22.18 -0.65 -16.18
CA LYS A 303 -22.02 0.80 -15.97
C LYS A 303 -20.71 1.32 -16.56
N ALA A 304 -19.60 0.61 -16.36
CA ALA A 304 -18.30 0.99 -16.89
C ALA A 304 -18.27 0.99 -18.42
N LEU A 305 -18.83 -0.06 -19.04
CA LEU A 305 -19.01 -0.19 -20.49
C LEU A 305 -19.91 0.94 -21.03
N GLY A 306 -21.04 1.19 -20.38
CA GLY A 306 -21.96 2.27 -20.73
C GLY A 306 -21.32 3.66 -20.67
N GLY A 307 -20.49 3.92 -19.66
CA GLY A 307 -19.68 5.14 -19.55
C GLY A 307 -18.67 5.33 -20.69
N GLN A 308 -18.30 4.25 -21.40
CA GLN A 308 -17.43 4.29 -22.59
C GLN A 308 -18.23 4.40 -23.91
N GLY A 309 -19.57 4.44 -23.82
CA GLY A 309 -20.47 4.44 -24.97
C GLY A 309 -20.74 3.04 -25.55
N ILE A 310 -20.35 1.97 -24.84
CA ILE A 310 -20.59 0.58 -25.22
C ILE A 310 -21.97 0.18 -24.72
N LYS A 311 -22.83 -0.29 -25.62
CA LYS A 311 -24.18 -0.76 -25.26
C LYS A 311 -24.12 -2.25 -24.98
N VAL A 312 -24.60 -2.67 -23.82
CA VAL A 312 -24.69 -4.08 -23.43
C VAL A 312 -26.09 -4.60 -23.74
N GLU A 313 -26.18 -5.67 -24.52
CA GLU A 313 -27.45 -6.33 -24.88
C GLU A 313 -27.73 -7.53 -23.97
N ASN A 314 -26.67 -8.28 -23.63
CA ASN A 314 -26.75 -9.43 -22.74
C ASN A 314 -25.48 -9.51 -21.90
N ALA A 315 -25.60 -10.00 -20.66
CA ALA A 315 -24.49 -10.15 -19.75
C ALA A 315 -24.71 -11.32 -18.79
N ASN A 316 -23.67 -12.09 -18.53
CA ASN A 316 -23.63 -13.08 -17.45
C ASN A 316 -22.24 -13.13 -16.83
N ALA A 317 -22.16 -13.59 -15.58
CA ALA A 317 -20.91 -13.75 -14.88
C ALA A 317 -20.94 -15.01 -14.00
N LYS A 318 -19.75 -15.55 -13.72
CA LYS A 318 -19.56 -16.71 -12.88
C LYS A 318 -18.31 -16.53 -12.02
N ILE A 319 -18.40 -16.97 -10.78
CA ILE A 319 -17.28 -17.03 -9.85
C ILE A 319 -16.91 -18.51 -9.64
N ILE A 320 -15.62 -18.85 -9.80
CA ILE A 320 -15.09 -20.20 -9.76
C ILE A 320 -13.96 -20.28 -8.73
N GLY A 321 -13.77 -21.46 -8.12
CA GLY A 321 -12.68 -21.71 -7.17
C GLY A 321 -12.96 -21.26 -5.73
N LEU A 322 -14.21 -20.93 -5.37
CA LEU A 322 -14.56 -20.46 -4.02
C LEU A 322 -14.31 -21.50 -2.92
N ASN A 323 -14.48 -22.79 -3.22
CA ASN A 323 -14.34 -23.89 -2.26
C ASN A 323 -13.03 -24.69 -2.44
N GLU A 324 -12.15 -24.21 -3.30
CA GLU A 324 -10.88 -24.86 -3.64
C GLU A 324 -9.71 -24.07 -3.05
N THR A 325 -8.57 -24.71 -2.85
CA THR A 325 -7.31 -24.05 -2.42
C THR A 325 -6.58 -23.34 -3.57
N GLY A 326 -7.10 -23.48 -4.80
CA GLY A 326 -6.53 -22.92 -6.03
C GLY A 326 -6.84 -21.43 -6.24
N PRO A 327 -6.67 -20.90 -7.46
CA PRO A 327 -6.96 -19.51 -7.75
C PRO A 327 -8.45 -19.16 -7.59
N LEU A 328 -8.73 -17.89 -7.30
CA LEU A 328 -10.08 -17.33 -7.49
C LEU A 328 -10.21 -16.87 -8.94
N ILE A 329 -11.22 -17.38 -9.64
CA ILE A 329 -11.46 -17.05 -11.04
C ILE A 329 -12.82 -16.36 -11.16
N ILE A 330 -12.87 -15.25 -11.87
CA ILE A 330 -14.10 -14.54 -12.21
C ILE A 330 -14.21 -14.45 -13.72
N GLU A 331 -15.29 -15.00 -14.26
CA GLU A 331 -15.59 -15.00 -15.69
C GLU A 331 -16.83 -14.15 -15.94
N ALA A 332 -16.82 -13.38 -17.04
CA ALA A 332 -17.96 -12.61 -17.48
C ALA A 332 -18.08 -12.65 -19.00
N ASN A 333 -19.30 -12.83 -19.48
CA ASN A 333 -19.64 -12.78 -20.89
C ASN A 333 -20.58 -11.61 -21.14
N TYR A 334 -20.34 -10.87 -22.22
CA TYR A 334 -21.19 -9.79 -22.68
C TYR A 334 -21.45 -9.91 -24.18
N VAL A 335 -22.66 -9.58 -24.59
CA VAL A 335 -22.98 -9.26 -25.98
C VAL A 335 -23.10 -7.75 -26.05
N VAL A 336 -22.23 -7.11 -26.82
CA VAL A 336 -22.11 -5.65 -26.82
C VAL A 336 -22.12 -5.06 -28.22
N GLN A 337 -22.61 -3.84 -28.34
CA GLN A 337 -22.47 -2.98 -29.51
C GLN A 337 -21.49 -1.84 -29.18
N ASN A 338 -20.85 -1.26 -30.20
CA ASN A 338 -19.86 -0.17 -30.05
C ASN A 338 -18.59 -0.53 -29.28
N PHE A 339 -18.23 -1.82 -29.19
CA PHE A 339 -17.00 -2.22 -28.51
C PHE A 339 -15.74 -1.63 -29.18
N THR A 340 -15.74 -1.57 -30.52
CA THR A 340 -14.73 -0.89 -31.33
C THR A 340 -15.32 0.34 -31.99
N LYS A 341 -14.58 1.46 -32.03
CA LYS A 341 -15.08 2.72 -32.60
C LYS A 341 -14.57 2.96 -34.01
N LYS A 342 -15.43 3.44 -34.91
CA LYS A 342 -15.04 3.83 -36.27
C LYS A 342 -14.42 5.24 -36.25
N VAL A 343 -13.14 5.34 -36.63
CA VAL A 343 -12.35 6.57 -36.75
C VAL A 343 -11.71 6.59 -38.13
N ASN A 344 -12.00 7.63 -38.92
CA ASN A 344 -11.44 7.84 -40.27
C ASN A 344 -11.51 6.61 -41.18
N GLY A 345 -12.65 5.89 -41.16
CA GLY A 345 -12.86 4.70 -41.99
C GLY A 345 -12.35 3.38 -41.41
N THR A 346 -11.64 3.40 -40.27
CA THR A 346 -11.11 2.21 -39.57
C THR A 346 -11.79 2.01 -38.22
N TYR A 347 -12.04 0.76 -37.84
CA TYR A 347 -12.45 0.41 -36.47
C TYR A 347 -11.21 0.31 -35.59
N GLU A 348 -11.26 0.93 -34.42
CA GLU A 348 -10.18 0.98 -33.45
C GLU A 348 -10.62 0.33 -32.12
N TYR A 349 -9.76 -0.56 -31.63
CA TYR A 349 -9.74 -1.02 -30.24
C TYR A 349 -8.45 -0.53 -29.58
N SER A 350 -8.55 0.06 -28.38
CA SER A 350 -7.38 0.53 -27.64
C SER A 350 -7.34 -0.04 -26.22
N PHE A 351 -6.14 -0.33 -25.74
CA PHE A 351 -5.92 -0.89 -24.41
C PHE A 351 -4.62 -0.35 -23.80
N ASP A 352 -4.52 -0.43 -22.48
CA ASP A 352 -3.28 -0.12 -21.75
C ASP A 352 -2.50 -1.44 -21.52
N PRO A 353 -1.39 -1.66 -22.24
CA PRO A 353 -0.59 -2.86 -22.07
C PRO A 353 0.21 -2.87 -20.76
N THR A 354 0.30 -1.72 -20.06
CA THR A 354 1.06 -1.58 -18.80
C THR A 354 0.27 -1.99 -17.57
N LEU A 355 -0.99 -2.43 -17.74
CA LEU A 355 -1.84 -2.89 -16.64
C LEU A 355 -2.09 -1.80 -15.58
N GLY A 356 -2.00 -0.53 -15.97
CA GLY A 356 -2.09 0.64 -15.09
C GLY A 356 -0.78 1.01 -14.39
N TYR A 357 0.30 0.23 -14.47
CA TYR A 357 1.54 0.50 -13.75
C TYR A 357 2.33 1.70 -14.27
N SER A 358 2.04 2.18 -15.49
CA SER A 358 2.60 3.44 -16.00
C SER A 358 2.09 4.66 -15.22
N LEU A 359 0.88 4.59 -14.66
CA LEU A 359 0.21 5.67 -13.94
C LEU A 359 0.04 5.37 -12.44
N TYR A 360 0.21 4.12 -12.03
CA TYR A 360 0.05 3.70 -10.64
C TYR A 360 1.27 4.07 -9.79
N ASN A 361 1.00 4.63 -8.61
CA ASN A 361 2.02 4.86 -7.59
C ASN A 361 2.19 3.57 -6.77
N ILE A 362 3.28 2.84 -6.98
CA ILE A 362 3.66 1.67 -6.16
C ILE A 362 4.26 2.07 -4.80
N GLY A 363 4.23 3.38 -4.47
CA GLY A 363 4.84 3.97 -3.30
C GLY A 363 6.29 4.37 -3.58
N TYR A 364 7.07 4.58 -2.52
CA TYR A 364 8.49 4.86 -2.65
C TYR A 364 9.26 3.70 -3.31
N ARG A 365 8.85 2.45 -3.03
CA ARG A 365 9.32 1.23 -3.70
C ARG A 365 8.30 0.11 -3.64
N ALA A 366 8.45 -0.87 -4.53
CA ALA A 366 7.63 -2.07 -4.58
C ALA A 366 7.77 -2.89 -3.29
N GLN A 367 6.68 -3.00 -2.53
CA GLN A 367 6.62 -3.83 -1.31
C GLN A 367 6.36 -5.31 -1.59
N ASN A 368 6.02 -5.64 -2.84
CA ASN A 368 5.75 -6.98 -3.32
C ASN A 368 6.49 -7.18 -4.63
N GLU A 369 6.82 -8.43 -4.94
CA GLU A 369 7.14 -8.81 -6.31
C GLU A 369 5.84 -8.88 -7.11
N ILE A 370 5.82 -8.30 -8.30
CA ILE A 370 4.63 -8.23 -9.15
C ILE A 370 4.92 -9.02 -10.41
N ASN A 371 4.01 -9.92 -10.77
CA ASN A 371 4.03 -10.62 -12.05
C ASN A 371 2.60 -10.71 -12.57
N GLN A 372 2.23 -9.78 -13.45
CA GLN A 372 0.89 -9.70 -13.99
C GLN A 372 0.89 -9.82 -15.50
N THR A 373 -0.09 -10.55 -16.03
CA THR A 373 -0.20 -10.85 -17.45
C THR A 373 -1.58 -10.49 -17.97
N LEU A 374 -1.64 -9.76 -19.09
CA LEU A 374 -2.82 -9.58 -19.92
C LEU A 374 -2.68 -10.44 -21.17
N LYS A 375 -3.68 -11.26 -21.45
CA LYS A 375 -3.85 -12.01 -22.69
C LYS A 375 -5.10 -11.48 -23.39
N LEU A 376 -4.95 -11.01 -24.61
CA LEU A 376 -6.05 -10.48 -25.41
C LEU A 376 -6.17 -11.26 -26.72
N GLU A 377 -7.39 -11.63 -27.07
CA GLU A 377 -7.74 -12.19 -28.37
C GLU A 377 -8.81 -11.32 -29.03
N LEU A 378 -8.51 -10.77 -30.21
CA LEU A 378 -9.49 -10.14 -31.07
C LEU A 378 -9.70 -11.02 -32.30
N ILE A 379 -10.90 -11.57 -32.44
CA ILE A 379 -11.31 -12.40 -33.57
C ILE A 379 -12.19 -11.53 -34.46
N LEU A 380 -11.74 -11.27 -35.68
CA LEU A 380 -12.46 -10.45 -36.65
C LEU A 380 -13.27 -11.33 -37.62
N PRO A 381 -14.27 -10.78 -38.32
CA PRO A 381 -14.88 -11.45 -39.47
C PRO A 381 -13.83 -11.85 -40.52
N THR A 382 -14.08 -12.93 -41.27
CA THR A 382 -13.10 -13.49 -42.24
C THR A 382 -12.77 -12.54 -43.40
N ASP A 383 -13.67 -11.61 -43.68
CA ASP A 383 -13.59 -10.57 -44.70
C ASP A 383 -13.06 -9.23 -44.14
N ALA A 384 -12.72 -9.16 -42.86
CA ALA A 384 -12.11 -7.99 -42.26
C ALA A 384 -10.63 -7.86 -42.66
N LYS A 385 -10.17 -6.63 -42.86
CA LYS A 385 -8.76 -6.34 -43.14
C LYS A 385 -8.11 -5.70 -41.92
N ILE A 386 -7.06 -6.34 -41.42
CA ILE A 386 -6.22 -5.80 -40.34
C ILE A 386 -5.39 -4.66 -40.93
N VAL A 387 -5.44 -3.50 -40.29
CA VAL A 387 -4.73 -2.28 -40.69
C VAL A 387 -3.50 -2.06 -39.82
N GLU A 388 -3.64 -2.20 -38.51
CA GLU A 388 -2.58 -1.94 -37.55
C GLU A 388 -2.73 -2.85 -36.33
N VAL A 389 -1.60 -3.34 -35.83
CA VAL A 389 -1.48 -4.06 -34.57
C VAL A 389 -0.26 -3.55 -33.82
N PRO A 390 -0.22 -3.64 -32.48
CA PRO A 390 0.91 -3.11 -31.74
C PRO A 390 2.16 -3.95 -32.01
N GLN A 391 3.29 -3.28 -32.09
CA GLN A 391 4.59 -3.94 -32.28
C GLN A 391 5.01 -4.70 -31.03
N ASN A 392 5.86 -5.71 -31.24
CA ASN A 392 6.46 -6.43 -30.13
C ASN A 392 7.43 -5.51 -29.39
N ILE A 393 7.32 -5.48 -28.07
CA ILE A 393 8.19 -4.70 -27.19
C ILE A 393 8.74 -5.64 -26.12
N THR A 394 10.04 -5.56 -25.88
CA THR A 394 10.65 -6.14 -24.68
C THR A 394 11.56 -5.10 -24.08
N ARG A 395 11.40 -4.86 -22.78
CA ARG A 395 12.23 -3.95 -22.01
C ARG A 395 12.64 -4.61 -20.71
N GLU A 396 13.86 -4.34 -20.32
CA GLU A 396 14.41 -4.77 -19.04
C GLU A 396 15.16 -3.61 -18.40
N LEU A 397 14.98 -3.45 -17.09
CA LEU A 397 15.71 -2.47 -16.30
C LEU A 397 15.96 -3.04 -14.90
N LYS A 398 17.22 -3.30 -14.57
CA LYS A 398 17.66 -3.85 -13.26
C LYS A 398 16.89 -5.13 -12.85
N GLY A 399 16.57 -5.97 -13.83
CA GLY A 399 15.80 -7.21 -13.64
C GLY A 399 14.28 -7.03 -13.54
N ASN A 400 13.75 -5.80 -13.58
CA ASN A 400 12.33 -5.58 -13.89
C ASN A 400 12.14 -5.79 -15.40
N ARG A 401 10.98 -6.30 -15.81
CA ARG A 401 10.74 -6.64 -17.22
C ARG A 401 9.34 -6.25 -17.66
N PHE A 402 9.25 -5.73 -18.87
CA PHE A 402 7.99 -5.54 -19.60
C PHE A 402 8.08 -6.24 -20.95
N THR A 403 7.06 -7.02 -21.30
CA THR A 403 6.94 -7.60 -22.64
C THR A 403 5.55 -7.36 -23.21
N LEU A 404 5.48 -7.01 -24.48
CA LEU A 404 4.27 -6.99 -25.29
C LEU A 404 4.55 -7.81 -26.54
N THR A 405 3.79 -8.86 -26.76
CA THR A 405 3.91 -9.73 -27.93
C THR A 405 2.58 -9.78 -28.65
N THR A 406 2.61 -9.59 -29.96
CA THR A 406 1.48 -9.63 -30.87
C THR A 406 1.70 -10.72 -31.91
N LEU A 407 0.71 -11.58 -32.09
CA LEU A 407 0.67 -12.62 -33.11
C LEU A 407 -0.61 -12.46 -33.93
N VAL A 408 -0.47 -12.46 -35.25
CA VAL A 408 -1.60 -12.42 -36.19
C VAL A 408 -1.66 -13.75 -36.92
N ASN A 409 -2.79 -14.45 -36.81
CA ASN A 409 -3.06 -15.70 -37.51
C ASN A 409 -4.42 -15.62 -38.18
N GLY A 410 -4.41 -15.40 -39.50
CA GLY A 410 -5.64 -15.15 -40.28
C GLY A 410 -6.38 -13.92 -39.75
N ASN A 411 -7.64 -14.13 -39.34
CA ASN A 411 -8.53 -13.13 -38.76
C ASN A 411 -8.40 -12.97 -37.23
N LYS A 412 -7.51 -13.72 -36.58
CA LYS A 412 -7.29 -13.68 -35.14
C LYS A 412 -6.01 -12.91 -34.80
N ILE A 413 -6.13 -11.96 -33.88
CA ILE A 413 -5.03 -11.19 -33.30
C ILE A 413 -4.91 -11.60 -31.83
N SER A 414 -3.76 -12.15 -31.45
CA SER A 414 -3.44 -12.54 -30.08
C SER A 414 -2.35 -11.64 -29.53
N ILE A 415 -2.61 -11.02 -28.39
CA ILE A 415 -1.68 -10.14 -27.70
C ILE A 415 -1.42 -10.69 -26.30
N THR A 416 -0.15 -10.70 -25.89
CA THR A 416 0.25 -10.98 -24.50
C THR A 416 1.12 -9.85 -23.98
N ALA A 417 0.66 -9.18 -22.92
CA ALA A 417 1.44 -8.20 -22.19
C ALA A 417 1.80 -8.76 -20.80
N ASN A 418 3.04 -8.60 -20.35
CA ASN A 418 3.49 -9.01 -19.03
C ASN A 418 4.29 -7.87 -18.38
N VAL A 419 3.97 -7.60 -17.12
CA VAL A 419 4.71 -6.66 -16.26
C VAL A 419 5.27 -7.46 -15.10
N PHE A 420 6.59 -7.50 -15.01
CA PHE A 420 7.35 -8.07 -13.90
C PHE A 420 8.12 -6.97 -13.17
N ILE A 421 7.81 -6.76 -11.90
CA ILE A 421 8.50 -5.78 -11.04
C ILE A 421 9.09 -6.55 -9.85
N ARG A 422 10.40 -6.40 -9.65
CA ARG A 422 11.10 -7.02 -8.53
C ARG A 422 10.69 -6.38 -7.22
N TYR A 423 10.68 -7.18 -6.15
CA TYR A 423 10.59 -6.65 -4.79
C TYR A 423 11.70 -5.60 -4.57
N GLY A 424 11.35 -4.48 -3.95
CA GLY A 424 12.27 -3.38 -3.68
C GLY A 424 12.51 -2.40 -4.83
N ALA A 425 11.96 -2.64 -6.03
CA ALA A 425 12.14 -1.71 -7.15
C ALA A 425 11.57 -0.32 -6.86
N HIS A 426 12.33 0.74 -7.18
CA HIS A 426 11.89 2.13 -7.01
C HIS A 426 10.85 2.51 -8.05
N GLN A 427 9.93 3.42 -7.66
CA GLN A 427 8.92 3.98 -8.58
C GLN A 427 9.54 4.57 -9.85
N GLU A 428 10.66 5.28 -9.72
CA GLU A 428 11.34 5.89 -10.87
C GLU A 428 11.82 4.86 -11.89
N ASP A 429 12.33 3.73 -11.43
CA ASP A 429 12.79 2.65 -12.32
C ASP A 429 11.60 1.99 -13.02
N VAL A 430 10.47 1.79 -12.33
CA VAL A 430 9.22 1.29 -12.94
C VAL A 430 8.69 2.27 -13.99
N GLN A 431 8.69 3.59 -13.69
CA GLN A 431 8.28 4.60 -14.64
C GLN A 431 9.20 4.65 -15.87
N LYS A 432 10.52 4.55 -15.68
CA LYS A 432 11.49 4.47 -16.78
C LYS A 432 11.29 3.23 -17.63
N LEU A 433 11.06 2.06 -17.01
CA LEU A 433 10.76 0.81 -17.71
C LEU A 433 9.55 0.97 -18.64
N LEU A 434 8.48 1.58 -18.14
CA LEU A 434 7.19 1.74 -18.81
C LEU A 434 7.05 3.06 -19.59
N ALA A 435 8.11 3.88 -19.66
CA ALA A 435 8.07 5.19 -20.28
C ALA A 435 7.66 5.11 -21.76
N ASN A 436 6.82 6.02 -22.22
CA ASN A 436 6.31 6.06 -23.60
C ASN A 436 5.46 4.82 -24.00
N ILE A 437 5.01 4.01 -23.03
CA ILE A 437 4.05 2.94 -23.25
C ILE A 437 2.78 3.34 -22.52
N SER A 438 1.86 4.03 -23.22
CA SER A 438 0.62 4.55 -22.61
C SER A 438 -0.64 3.91 -23.20
N ARG A 439 -0.65 3.61 -24.50
CA ARG A 439 -1.78 2.99 -25.18
C ARG A 439 -1.35 2.23 -26.42
N ALA A 440 -1.89 1.04 -26.58
CA ALA A 440 -1.72 0.20 -27.76
C ALA A 440 -3.05 0.10 -28.52
N TYR A 441 -2.96 -0.06 -29.85
CA TYR A 441 -4.10 -0.01 -30.75
C TYR A 441 -4.14 -1.23 -31.65
N ILE A 442 -5.36 -1.73 -31.89
CA ILE A 442 -5.68 -2.65 -32.97
C ILE A 442 -6.64 -1.92 -33.90
N ARG A 443 -6.29 -1.80 -35.19
CA ARG A 443 -7.12 -1.17 -36.20
C ARG A 443 -7.44 -2.13 -37.32
N PHE A 444 -8.69 -2.12 -37.79
CA PHE A 444 -9.17 -2.97 -38.88
C PHE A 444 -10.32 -2.31 -39.66
N THR A 445 -10.64 -2.83 -40.83
CA THR A 445 -11.81 -2.41 -41.62
C THR A 445 -12.79 -3.56 -41.79
N LEU A 446 -14.09 -3.26 -41.83
CA LEU A 446 -15.16 -4.18 -42.20
C LEU A 446 -15.66 -3.86 -43.62
N PRO A 447 -16.13 -4.84 -44.41
CA PRO A 447 -16.66 -4.59 -45.75
C PRO A 447 -17.96 -3.76 -45.75
N GLU A 448 -18.19 -3.07 -46.87
CA GLU A 448 -19.20 -2.00 -47.03
C GLU A 448 -20.66 -2.44 -46.87
N ALA A 449 -20.95 -3.74 -46.83
CA ALA A 449 -22.30 -4.27 -46.64
C ALA A 449 -22.85 -4.11 -45.20
N SER A 450 -22.06 -3.58 -44.26
CA SER A 450 -22.46 -3.36 -42.86
C SER A 450 -23.25 -2.06 -42.65
N GLN A 451 -24.16 -1.73 -43.58
CA GLN A 451 -25.03 -0.56 -43.48
C GLN A 451 -26.17 -0.80 -42.48
N GLY A 452 -25.95 -0.42 -41.23
CA GLY A 452 -27.02 -0.38 -40.23
C GLY A 452 -26.78 0.54 -39.04
N LEU A 453 -25.63 1.20 -38.95
CA LEU A 453 -25.24 1.89 -37.73
C LEU A 453 -24.87 3.35 -37.99
N ASN A 454 -25.85 4.22 -37.72
CA ASN A 454 -25.67 5.67 -37.70
C ASN A 454 -24.95 6.06 -36.40
N TYR A 455 -23.63 6.25 -36.46
CA TYR A 455 -22.85 6.72 -35.31
C TYR A 455 -22.41 8.16 -35.49
N LYS A 456 -22.96 9.04 -34.66
CA LYS A 456 -22.38 10.36 -34.40
C LYS A 456 -20.93 10.18 -33.95
N GLN A 457 -20.02 10.86 -34.64
CA GLN A 457 -18.60 10.95 -34.27
C GLN A 457 -18.48 11.52 -32.85
N VAL A 458 -18.26 10.64 -31.86
CA VAL A 458 -17.84 11.05 -30.52
C VAL A 458 -16.36 10.69 -30.39
N GLY A 459 -15.52 11.70 -30.62
CA GLY A 459 -14.08 11.63 -30.40
C GLY A 459 -13.76 11.40 -28.94
N ALA A 460 -13.43 10.15 -28.59
CA ALA A 460 -12.71 9.76 -27.39
C ALA A 460 -12.28 8.29 -27.53
N ALA A 461 -10.96 8.06 -27.60
CA ALA A 461 -10.33 6.74 -27.66
C ALA A 461 -10.72 5.89 -26.43
N VAL A 462 -11.36 4.75 -26.65
CA VAL A 462 -11.86 3.86 -25.59
C VAL A 462 -10.73 2.97 -25.10
N GLY A 463 -10.21 3.26 -23.90
CA GLY A 463 -9.32 2.37 -23.16
C GLY A 463 -10.14 1.32 -22.42
N ALA A 464 -10.55 0.25 -23.09
CA ALA A 464 -11.29 -0.83 -22.46
C ALA A 464 -10.32 -1.82 -21.80
N LEU A 465 -9.78 -1.45 -20.64
CA LEU A 465 -9.47 -2.44 -19.60
C LEU A 465 -10.73 -2.58 -18.74
N VAL A 466 -11.60 -3.54 -19.09
CA VAL A 466 -12.70 -3.95 -18.19
C VAL A 466 -12.06 -4.71 -17.03
N LEU A 467 -11.53 -3.99 -16.04
CA LEU A 467 -10.96 -4.59 -14.84
C LEU A 467 -12.10 -5.04 -13.92
N ILE A 468 -12.51 -6.31 -14.06
CA ILE A 468 -13.46 -6.95 -13.14
C ILE A 468 -12.96 -6.83 -11.69
N GLY A 469 -11.64 -6.83 -11.49
CA GLY A 469 -11.00 -6.62 -10.19
C GLY A 469 -11.29 -5.31 -9.46
N ALA A 470 -11.63 -4.23 -10.17
CA ALA A 470 -12.00 -2.98 -9.51
C ALA A 470 -13.33 -3.10 -8.75
N ALA A 471 -14.28 -3.90 -9.27
CA ALA A 471 -15.58 -4.12 -8.64
C ALA A 471 -15.46 -4.80 -7.27
N VAL A 472 -14.57 -5.80 -7.13
CA VAL A 472 -14.29 -6.47 -5.84
C VAL A 472 -13.54 -5.54 -4.89
N PHE A 473 -12.71 -4.65 -5.41
CA PHE A 473 -11.92 -3.71 -4.60
C PHE A 473 -12.74 -2.54 -4.04
N LEU A 474 -13.71 -2.04 -4.81
CA LEU A 474 -14.57 -0.90 -4.47
C LEU A 474 -15.61 -1.22 -3.38
N ILE A 475 -15.83 -2.51 -3.06
CA ILE A 475 -16.73 -2.97 -1.98
C ILE A 475 -16.30 -2.44 -0.59
N ARG A 476 -15.04 -2.00 -0.43
CA ARG A 476 -14.52 -1.46 0.84
C ARG A 476 -14.82 0.03 1.09
N ARG A 477 -15.47 0.72 0.15
CA ARG A 477 -15.67 2.19 0.21
C ARG A 477 -17.12 2.62 0.48
N ARG A 478 -18.01 1.68 0.81
CA ARG A 478 -19.36 1.94 1.32
C ARG A 478 -19.48 1.45 2.75
#